data_AF-A0A2E8H962-F1
#
_entry.id   AF-A0A2E8H962-F1
#
_cell.length_a   1.000
_cell.length_b   1.000
_cell.length_c   1.000
_cell.angle_alpha   90.00
_cell.angle_beta   90.00
_cell.angle_gamma   90.00
#
_symmetry.space_group_name_H-M   'P 1'
#
loop_
_entity.id
_entity.type
_entity.pdbx_description
1 polymer ?
#
loop_
_entity_poly.entity_id
_entity_poly.type
_entity_poly.pdbx_seq_one_letter_code
_entity_poly.pdbx_strand_id
1 'polypeptide(L)'
;MTVTAVATLAGSALQGQTAEDSAPSLSRRPEVIQEAALRYPPRAWDEDVQGDVVLLLWVDEEGLVEAGEVVSTPGYDMELAALAAAKKMRFSPALMEGEPVKVKIRYTFRFRKPEKATQALPPLAAGRQDPRPKARLFGRVLQKGTGKPLAGAEVYLLDLDEAVLTDEEGRFDRALTPGGYAVTINVPQHHSFETMERLEPGSTIEVKYYVEPNRRERYRTIVWGDEGKAMVGRTTLADAEISEVAGTVGDPIRVVMLMPGVTTSMSGLGYPVVRGVLPGDARYEMDGVQVPMLYHLGFGTAVVNPRFTSGIVFQPGGYSVQHGQFPGALIMGQAARAPEHPTTASDQSIIQMSLFHARPLNENLQTLAAGRMGTLGLIIEGVASDAIFKYWDYQSKTFWQVGENDHMELLAFGAGNKVGEKLQGGGEDVVIIDFHRLLLRDRHTLASGWLQVEAEYGQEGFIAPEDEEE
;
A
#
# COMPACT_ATOMS: atom_id res chain seq x y z
N MET A 1 27.21 1.89 17.69
CA MET A 1 27.16 0.67 16.85
C MET A 1 25.96 -0.13 17.31
N THR A 2 24.92 -0.19 16.49
CA THR A 2 23.65 -0.85 16.81
C THR A 2 23.33 -1.76 15.64
N VAL A 3 23.20 -3.06 15.92
CA VAL A 3 22.69 -4.05 14.98
C VAL A 3 21.35 -4.47 15.53
N THR A 4 20.29 -4.18 14.79
CA THR A 4 18.93 -4.56 15.17
C THR A 4 18.44 -5.57 14.14
N ALA A 5 18.21 -6.80 14.60
CA ALA A 5 17.55 -7.83 13.80
C ALA A 5 16.08 -7.86 14.21
N VAL A 6 15.17 -7.60 13.27
CA VAL A 6 13.73 -7.70 13.48
C VAL A 6 13.20 -8.79 12.58
N ALA A 7 12.79 -9.91 13.19
CA ALA A 7 12.03 -10.93 12.48
C ALA A 7 10.54 -10.62 12.67
N THR A 8 9.89 -10.18 11.60
CA THR A 8 8.45 -9.96 11.59
C THR A 8 7.79 -11.17 10.95
N LEU A 9 7.21 -12.01 11.80
CA LEU A 9 6.32 -13.08 11.39
C LEU A 9 4.90 -12.52 11.36
N ALA A 10 4.34 -12.33 10.17
CA ALA A 10 2.89 -12.22 10.03
C ALA A 10 2.31 -13.63 9.99
N GLY A 11 2.40 -14.31 11.13
CA GLY A 11 1.58 -15.46 11.45
C GLY A 11 0.53 -15.01 12.45
N SER A 12 -0.69 -15.53 12.36
CA SER A 12 -1.62 -15.47 13.49
C SER A 12 -0.91 -15.99 14.73
N ALA A 13 -0.58 -15.09 15.67
CA ALA A 13 -0.06 -15.47 16.96
C ALA A 13 -1.19 -16.12 17.77
N LEU A 14 -1.35 -17.43 17.58
CA LEU A 14 -1.70 -18.34 18.65
C LEU A 14 -0.40 -18.57 19.43
N GLN A 15 -0.26 -17.93 20.57
CA GLN A 15 0.82 -18.20 21.51
C GLN A 15 0.54 -19.54 22.21
N GLY A 16 1.43 -20.51 22.04
CA GLY A 16 1.44 -21.76 22.78
C GLY A 16 2.87 -22.27 22.93
N GLN A 17 3.33 -22.31 24.18
CA GLN A 17 4.62 -22.83 24.62
C GLN A 17 4.84 -24.28 24.18
N THR A 18 6.11 -24.67 23.99
CA THR A 18 6.53 -26.07 23.87
C THR A 18 6.29 -26.80 25.19
N ALA A 19 5.08 -27.30 25.37
CA ALA A 19 4.85 -28.58 25.99
C ALA A 19 4.72 -29.60 24.84
N GLU A 20 5.22 -30.82 25.01
CA GLU A 20 4.66 -31.96 24.28
C GLU A 20 3.18 -32.05 24.69
N ASP A 21 2.33 -31.30 24.01
CA ASP A 21 0.90 -31.36 24.16
C ASP A 21 0.35 -31.54 22.76
N SER A 22 -0.30 -32.69 22.55
CA SER A 22 -1.06 -33.00 21.35
C SER A 22 -1.82 -31.76 20.90
N ALA A 23 -1.45 -31.17 19.76
CA ALA A 23 -2.20 -30.05 19.19
C ALA A 23 -3.69 -30.42 19.24
N PRO A 24 -4.56 -29.58 19.83
CA PRO A 24 -5.93 -29.96 20.12
C PRO A 24 -6.59 -30.33 18.80
N SER A 25 -6.71 -31.64 18.57
CA SER A 25 -7.29 -32.17 17.36
C SER A 25 -8.79 -32.06 17.52
N LEU A 26 -9.48 -31.54 16.50
CA LEU A 26 -10.93 -31.55 16.49
C LEU A 26 -11.41 -32.98 16.80
N SER A 27 -12.15 -33.15 17.90
CA SER A 27 -12.79 -34.40 18.26
C SER A 27 -13.88 -34.77 17.23
N ARG A 28 -14.42 -33.76 16.53
CA ARG A 28 -15.25 -33.94 15.33
C ARG A 28 -14.98 -32.83 14.32
N ARG A 29 -14.76 -33.21 13.06
CA ARG A 29 -14.65 -32.27 11.93
C ARG A 29 -16.03 -31.85 11.43
N PRO A 30 -16.18 -30.64 10.89
CA PRO A 30 -17.43 -30.21 10.27
C PRO A 30 -17.67 -31.00 8.98
N GLU A 31 -18.84 -31.60 8.88
CA GLU A 31 -19.33 -32.31 7.70
C GLU A 31 -20.51 -31.53 7.11
N VAL A 32 -20.71 -31.60 5.80
CA VAL A 32 -21.83 -30.89 5.16
C VAL A 32 -23.14 -31.56 5.58
N ILE A 33 -23.97 -30.83 6.33
CA ILE A 33 -25.33 -31.26 6.70
C ILE A 33 -26.32 -30.84 5.60
N GLN A 34 -26.12 -29.66 5.04
CA GLN A 34 -26.96 -29.12 3.97
C GLN A 34 -26.07 -28.63 2.83
N GLU A 35 -26.12 -29.35 1.72
CA GLU A 35 -25.55 -28.88 0.46
C GLU A 35 -26.42 -27.75 -0.11
N ALA A 36 -25.78 -26.73 -0.64
CA ALA A 36 -26.44 -25.71 -1.44
C ALA A 36 -26.36 -26.12 -2.91
N ALA A 37 -27.45 -25.93 -3.64
CA ALA A 37 -27.43 -26.13 -5.07
C ALA A 37 -26.46 -25.13 -5.72
N LEU A 38 -25.41 -25.65 -6.34
CA LEU A 38 -24.47 -24.86 -7.12
C LEU A 38 -25.18 -24.41 -8.39
N ARG A 39 -25.17 -23.11 -8.73
CA ARG A 39 -25.76 -22.64 -9.98
C ARG A 39 -24.66 -22.30 -10.96
N TYR A 40 -24.78 -22.79 -12.19
CA TYR A 40 -23.81 -22.46 -13.23
C TYR A 40 -23.97 -20.99 -13.65
N PRO A 41 -22.88 -20.19 -13.69
CA PRO A 41 -22.92 -18.88 -14.31
C PRO A 41 -23.33 -18.99 -15.80
N PRO A 42 -24.21 -18.10 -16.31
CA PRO A 42 -24.67 -18.17 -17.70
C PRO A 42 -23.53 -18.17 -18.72
N ARG A 43 -22.54 -17.29 -18.55
CA ARG A 43 -21.39 -17.19 -19.46
C ARG A 43 -20.53 -18.45 -19.47
N ALA A 44 -20.23 -18.99 -18.29
CA ALA A 44 -19.50 -20.26 -18.16
C ALA A 44 -20.30 -21.44 -18.75
N TRP A 45 -21.64 -21.38 -18.64
CA TRP A 45 -22.53 -22.36 -19.24
C TRP A 45 -22.54 -22.25 -20.77
N ASP A 46 -22.62 -21.06 -21.35
CA ASP A 46 -22.68 -20.88 -22.80
C ASP A 46 -21.34 -21.20 -23.48
N GLU A 47 -20.22 -20.84 -22.84
CA GLU A 47 -18.87 -21.04 -23.37
C GLU A 47 -18.27 -22.44 -23.05
N ASP A 48 -19.06 -23.34 -22.45
CA ASP A 48 -18.66 -24.71 -22.08
C ASP A 48 -17.43 -24.81 -21.15
N VAL A 49 -17.20 -23.76 -20.35
CA VAL A 49 -16.09 -23.69 -19.40
C VAL A 49 -16.43 -24.57 -18.20
N GLN A 50 -15.55 -25.50 -17.84
CA GLN A 50 -15.69 -26.38 -16.66
C GLN A 50 -14.44 -26.29 -15.78
N GLY A 51 -14.60 -26.44 -14.46
CA GLY A 51 -13.45 -26.42 -13.57
C GLY A 51 -13.83 -26.45 -12.08
N ASP A 52 -12.80 -26.39 -11.23
CA ASP A 52 -12.96 -26.47 -9.78
C ASP A 52 -12.71 -25.09 -9.18
N VAL A 53 -13.64 -24.63 -8.36
CA VAL A 53 -13.47 -23.44 -7.53
C VAL A 53 -13.16 -23.88 -6.11
N VAL A 54 -11.99 -23.47 -5.63
CA VAL A 54 -11.53 -23.79 -4.28
C VAL A 54 -11.75 -22.58 -3.40
N LEU A 55 -12.58 -22.73 -2.38
CA LEU A 55 -12.87 -21.71 -1.39
C LEU A 55 -12.31 -22.08 -0.02
N LEU A 56 -12.09 -21.04 0.76
CA LEU A 56 -11.72 -21.11 2.17
C LEU A 56 -12.86 -20.49 2.97
N LEU A 57 -13.58 -21.29 3.73
CA LEU A 57 -14.82 -20.93 4.42
C LEU A 57 -14.58 -20.84 5.93
N TRP A 58 -15.17 -19.83 6.57
CA TRP A 58 -15.24 -19.71 8.02
C TRP A 58 -16.59 -20.22 8.48
N VAL A 59 -16.58 -21.32 9.22
CA VAL A 59 -17.77 -21.98 9.77
C VAL A 59 -17.83 -21.68 11.26
N ASP A 60 -18.93 -21.11 11.73
CA ASP A 60 -19.15 -20.78 13.15
C ASP A 60 -19.48 -22.01 14.01
N GLU A 61 -19.65 -21.77 15.32
CA GLU A 61 -19.99 -22.77 16.32
C GLU A 61 -21.33 -23.48 16.04
N GLU A 62 -22.24 -22.84 15.29
CA GLU A 62 -23.53 -23.40 14.88
C GLU A 62 -23.47 -24.12 13.52
N GLY A 63 -22.34 -24.08 12.82
CA GLY A 63 -22.16 -24.70 11.52
C GLY A 63 -22.60 -23.84 10.32
N LEU A 64 -22.77 -22.52 10.50
CA LEU A 64 -23.07 -21.56 9.44
C LEU A 64 -21.78 -21.02 8.82
N VAL A 65 -21.83 -20.73 7.52
CA VAL A 65 -20.72 -20.07 6.81
C VAL A 65 -20.83 -18.55 6.98
N GLU A 66 -19.95 -17.96 7.77
CA GLU A 66 -19.91 -16.50 7.98
C GLU A 66 -19.23 -15.76 6.82
N ALA A 67 -18.13 -16.32 6.32
CA ALA A 67 -17.27 -15.71 5.31
C ALA A 67 -16.64 -16.77 4.40
N GLY A 68 -16.25 -16.35 3.20
CA GLY A 68 -15.57 -17.19 2.22
C GLY A 68 -14.56 -16.38 1.42
N GLU A 69 -13.39 -16.96 1.17
CA GLU A 69 -12.31 -16.39 0.37
C GLU A 69 -11.99 -17.34 -0.80
N VAL A 70 -11.71 -16.79 -1.97
CA VAL A 70 -11.38 -17.56 -3.18
C VAL A 70 -9.90 -17.88 -3.17
N VAL A 71 -9.57 -19.18 -3.24
CA VAL A 71 -8.17 -19.64 -3.32
C VAL A 71 -7.77 -19.91 -4.76
N SER A 72 -8.67 -20.46 -5.56
CA SER A 72 -8.45 -20.76 -6.98
C SER A 72 -9.77 -20.81 -7.72
N THR A 73 -9.79 -20.27 -8.93
CA THR A 73 -10.96 -20.26 -9.81
C THR A 73 -10.55 -20.35 -11.29
N PRO A 74 -11.35 -21.03 -12.15
CA PRO A 74 -11.23 -20.94 -13.60
C PRO A 74 -11.67 -19.59 -14.18
N GLY A 75 -12.28 -18.71 -13.37
CA GLY A 75 -12.90 -17.44 -13.80
C GLY A 75 -14.35 -17.63 -14.26
N TYR A 76 -14.84 -16.74 -15.13
CA TYR A 76 -16.21 -16.77 -15.68
C TYR A 76 -17.31 -16.72 -14.61
N ASP A 77 -17.07 -15.93 -13.56
CA ASP A 77 -17.98 -15.72 -12.43
C ASP A 77 -18.26 -16.99 -11.60
N MET A 78 -17.50 -18.07 -11.81
CA MET A 78 -17.65 -19.31 -11.05
C MET A 78 -17.32 -19.10 -9.56
N GLU A 79 -16.38 -18.21 -9.25
CA GLU A 79 -16.04 -17.81 -7.89
C GLU A 79 -17.22 -17.16 -7.15
N LEU A 80 -17.99 -16.31 -7.83
CA LEU A 80 -19.16 -15.64 -7.28
C LEU A 80 -20.29 -16.66 -7.04
N ALA A 81 -20.53 -17.55 -8.00
CA ALA A 81 -21.52 -18.62 -7.86
C ALA A 81 -21.18 -19.59 -6.71
N ALA A 82 -19.90 -19.92 -6.54
CA ALA A 82 -19.41 -20.76 -5.45
C ALA A 82 -19.58 -20.06 -4.09
N LEU A 83 -19.23 -18.78 -3.96
CA LEU A 83 -19.41 -18.01 -2.72
C LEU A 83 -20.90 -17.87 -2.35
N ALA A 84 -21.77 -17.65 -3.34
CA ALA A 84 -23.21 -17.56 -3.15
C ALA A 84 -23.84 -18.90 -2.71
N ALA A 85 -23.32 -20.02 -3.23
CA ALA A 85 -23.70 -21.36 -2.79
C ALA A 85 -23.21 -21.64 -1.36
N ALA A 86 -21.94 -21.32 -1.07
CA ALA A 86 -21.32 -21.53 0.25
C ALA A 86 -22.11 -20.88 1.39
N LYS A 87 -22.59 -19.63 1.23
CA LYS A 87 -23.41 -18.93 2.22
C LYS A 87 -24.72 -19.65 2.59
N LYS A 88 -25.22 -20.52 1.70
CA LYS A 88 -26.46 -21.29 1.90
C LYS A 88 -26.20 -22.69 2.45
N MET A 89 -24.95 -23.10 2.57
CA MET A 89 -24.59 -24.39 3.13
C MET A 89 -24.73 -24.39 4.65
N ARG A 90 -24.86 -25.60 5.21
CA ARG A 90 -24.76 -25.84 6.64
C ARG A 90 -23.81 -27.00 6.88
N PHE A 91 -22.97 -26.85 7.88
CA PHE A 91 -22.02 -27.84 8.33
C PHE A 91 -22.42 -28.33 9.73
N SER A 92 -21.95 -29.52 10.11
CA SER A 92 -21.97 -29.90 11.51
C SER A 92 -20.97 -29.03 12.27
N PRO A 93 -21.28 -28.60 13.51
CA PRO A 93 -20.31 -27.92 14.35
C PRO A 93 -19.03 -28.74 14.46
N ALA A 94 -17.90 -28.08 14.28
CA ALA A 94 -16.62 -28.67 14.61
C ALA A 94 -16.54 -28.75 16.14
N LEU A 95 -16.13 -29.89 16.67
CA LEU A 95 -15.98 -30.07 18.12
C LEU A 95 -14.51 -30.13 18.49
N MET A 96 -14.14 -29.46 19.58
CA MET A 96 -12.85 -29.57 20.25
C MET A 96 -13.12 -29.94 21.70
N GLU A 97 -12.63 -31.10 22.13
CA GLU A 97 -12.90 -31.64 23.49
C GLU A 97 -14.40 -31.79 23.86
N GLY A 98 -15.30 -31.77 22.87
CA GLY A 98 -16.75 -31.89 23.06
C GLY A 98 -17.51 -30.56 22.94
N GLU A 99 -16.79 -29.43 22.90
CA GLU A 99 -17.36 -28.09 22.75
C GLU A 99 -17.33 -27.62 21.27
N PRO A 100 -18.39 -26.98 20.76
CA PRO A 100 -18.42 -26.36 19.44
C PRO A 100 -17.38 -25.25 19.29
N VAL A 101 -16.63 -25.26 18.19
CA VAL A 101 -15.61 -24.24 17.88
C VAL A 101 -15.74 -23.75 16.44
N LYS A 102 -15.51 -22.45 16.25
CA LYS A 102 -15.37 -21.84 14.94
C LYS A 102 -14.12 -22.36 14.23
N VAL A 103 -14.28 -22.75 12.96
CA VAL A 103 -13.19 -23.34 12.17
C VAL A 103 -13.13 -22.80 10.76
N LYS A 104 -11.92 -22.82 10.20
CA LYS A 104 -11.64 -22.44 8.82
C LYS A 104 -11.43 -23.70 7.99
N ILE A 105 -12.26 -23.93 6.98
CA ILE A 105 -12.23 -25.14 6.15
C ILE A 105 -11.99 -24.81 4.68
N ARG A 106 -11.29 -25.70 3.96
CA ARG A 106 -11.15 -25.62 2.52
C ARG A 106 -12.25 -26.45 1.86
N TYR A 107 -13.06 -25.83 1.01
CA TYR A 107 -14.18 -26.48 0.32
C TYR A 107 -14.06 -26.27 -1.19
N THR A 108 -14.29 -27.33 -1.98
CA THR A 108 -14.14 -27.30 -3.43
C THR A 108 -15.49 -27.49 -4.11
N PHE A 109 -15.94 -26.47 -4.85
CA PHE A 109 -17.09 -26.56 -5.73
C PHE A 109 -16.65 -27.05 -7.11
N ARG A 110 -17.29 -28.10 -7.61
CA ARG A 110 -16.97 -28.68 -8.92
C ARG A 110 -18.02 -28.26 -9.94
N PHE A 111 -17.65 -27.37 -10.85
CA PHE A 111 -18.49 -26.98 -11.97
C PHE A 111 -18.26 -27.98 -13.12
N ARG A 112 -19.25 -28.85 -13.34
CA ARG A 112 -19.30 -29.81 -14.45
C ARG A 112 -20.67 -29.73 -15.10
N LYS A 113 -20.73 -29.80 -16.43
CA LYS A 113 -22.01 -29.97 -17.13
C LYS A 113 -22.45 -31.43 -17.07
N PRO A 114 -23.75 -31.72 -16.92
CA PRO A 114 -24.22 -33.09 -16.78
C PRO A 114 -24.16 -33.85 -18.12
N GLU A 115 -23.44 -34.97 -18.16
CA GLU A 115 -24.04 -36.20 -18.73
C GLU A 115 -24.75 -37.00 -17.62
N LYS A 116 -24.17 -37.01 -16.40
CA LYS A 116 -24.73 -37.56 -15.14
C LYS A 116 -23.99 -37.03 -13.90
N ALA A 117 -23.94 -35.72 -13.67
CA ALA A 117 -23.35 -35.15 -12.45
C ALA A 117 -24.33 -34.19 -11.75
N THR A 118 -24.64 -34.47 -10.48
CA THR A 118 -25.86 -34.05 -9.76
C THR A 118 -25.75 -32.72 -9.00
N GLN A 119 -24.68 -31.94 -9.15
CA GLN A 119 -24.43 -30.81 -8.22
C GLN A 119 -24.75 -29.41 -8.78
N ALA A 120 -24.89 -29.23 -10.09
CA ALA A 120 -25.12 -27.92 -10.69
C ALA A 120 -26.54 -27.77 -11.27
N LEU A 121 -27.31 -26.82 -10.74
CA LEU A 121 -28.57 -26.39 -11.35
C LEU A 121 -28.29 -25.44 -12.53
N PRO A 122 -29.10 -25.52 -13.60
CA PRO A 122 -29.09 -24.52 -14.66
C PRO A 122 -29.49 -23.13 -14.10
N PRO A 123 -29.23 -22.05 -14.85
CA PRO A 123 -29.63 -20.69 -14.48
C PRO A 123 -31.12 -20.62 -14.12
N LEU A 124 -31.48 -19.81 -13.12
CA LEU A 124 -32.89 -19.52 -12.82
C LEU A 124 -33.47 -18.72 -13.99
N ALA A 125 -34.43 -19.30 -14.71
CA ALA A 125 -35.28 -18.51 -15.58
C ALA A 125 -36.05 -17.47 -14.72
N ALA A 126 -35.95 -16.20 -15.09
CA ALA A 126 -36.58 -15.07 -14.40
C ALA A 126 -38.09 -15.32 -14.21
N GLY A 127 -38.61 -15.27 -12.97
CA GLY A 127 -40.05 -15.36 -12.77
C GLY A 127 -40.66 -15.60 -11.39
N ARG A 128 -39.93 -15.55 -10.27
CA ARG A 128 -40.55 -15.73 -8.92
C ARG A 128 -40.51 -14.44 -8.10
N GLN A 129 -41.67 -13.84 -7.82
CA GLN A 129 -41.79 -12.60 -7.05
C GLN A 129 -41.52 -12.82 -5.54
N ASP A 130 -40.63 -12.00 -4.97
CA ASP A 130 -40.28 -11.98 -3.54
C ASP A 130 -41.30 -11.12 -2.74
N PRO A 131 -41.87 -11.64 -1.63
CA PRO A 131 -42.88 -10.91 -0.84
C PRO A 131 -42.31 -9.78 0.04
N ARG A 132 -40.99 -9.61 0.16
CA ARG A 132 -40.38 -8.57 1.02
C ARG A 132 -40.50 -7.16 0.40
N PRO A 133 -40.64 -6.08 1.22
CA PRO A 133 -40.72 -4.72 0.70
C PRO A 133 -39.43 -4.35 -0.03
N LYS A 134 -39.58 -3.82 -1.26
CA LYS A 134 -38.45 -3.40 -2.10
C LYS A 134 -37.62 -2.31 -1.42
N ALA A 135 -36.31 -2.40 -1.56
CA ALA A 135 -35.36 -1.35 -1.21
C ALA A 135 -35.15 -0.40 -2.40
N ARG A 136 -34.77 0.84 -2.15
CA ARG A 136 -34.45 1.84 -3.18
C ARG A 136 -32.95 2.09 -3.21
N LEU A 137 -32.32 1.84 -4.36
CA LEU A 137 -30.93 2.15 -4.65
C LEU A 137 -30.90 3.28 -5.67
N PHE A 138 -30.37 4.43 -5.30
CA PHE A 138 -30.22 5.57 -6.21
C PHE A 138 -28.87 6.24 -5.99
N GLY A 139 -28.37 6.97 -6.98
CA GLY A 139 -27.01 7.47 -6.87
C GLY A 139 -26.53 8.21 -8.10
N ARG A 140 -25.22 8.45 -8.15
CA ARG A 140 -24.54 9.08 -9.28
C ARG A 140 -23.32 8.30 -9.75
N VAL A 141 -23.10 8.30 -11.05
CA VAL A 141 -21.88 7.81 -11.70
C VAL A 141 -21.07 9.00 -12.19
N LEU A 142 -19.83 9.08 -11.71
CA LEU A 142 -18.90 10.18 -11.96
C LEU A 142 -17.60 9.62 -12.53
N GLN A 143 -16.89 10.42 -13.31
CA GLN A 143 -15.55 10.06 -13.77
C GLN A 143 -14.55 10.21 -12.63
N LYS A 144 -13.75 9.16 -12.38
CA LYS A 144 -12.65 9.18 -11.41
C LYS A 144 -11.61 10.22 -11.81
N GLY A 145 -11.18 11.04 -10.85
CA GLY A 145 -10.24 12.15 -11.03
C GLY A 145 -10.90 13.50 -11.35
N THR A 146 -11.76 13.59 -12.37
CA THR A 146 -12.39 14.88 -12.76
C THR A 146 -13.70 15.16 -12.03
N GLY A 147 -14.36 14.12 -11.48
CA GLY A 147 -15.68 14.24 -10.86
C GLY A 147 -16.80 14.59 -11.83
N LYS A 148 -16.54 14.59 -13.15
CA LYS A 148 -17.52 14.92 -14.17
C LYS A 148 -18.64 13.87 -14.18
N PRO A 149 -19.93 14.25 -14.21
CA PRO A 149 -21.01 13.30 -14.36
C PRO A 149 -20.90 12.49 -15.66
N LEU A 150 -21.11 11.18 -15.55
CA LEU A 150 -21.10 10.26 -16.69
C LEU A 150 -22.55 9.96 -17.08
N ALA A 151 -23.02 10.63 -18.13
CA ALA A 151 -24.33 10.38 -18.72
C ALA A 151 -24.31 9.15 -19.63
N GLY A 152 -25.39 8.37 -19.63
CA GLY A 152 -25.48 7.13 -20.40
C GLY A 152 -24.55 6.01 -19.91
N ALA A 153 -24.10 6.07 -18.66
CA ALA A 153 -23.41 4.98 -18.01
C ALA A 153 -24.40 3.84 -17.74
N GLU A 154 -24.04 2.63 -18.16
CA GLU A 154 -24.85 1.44 -17.97
C GLU A 154 -24.54 0.82 -16.62
N VAL A 155 -25.43 1.00 -15.65
CA VAL A 155 -25.36 0.36 -14.33
C VAL A 155 -26.11 -0.97 -14.42
N TYR A 156 -25.36 -2.05 -14.52
CA TYR A 156 -25.83 -3.42 -14.61
C TYR A 156 -25.92 -4.06 -13.23
N LEU A 157 -27.06 -4.69 -12.93
CA LEU A 157 -27.26 -5.48 -11.72
C LEU A 157 -27.25 -6.95 -12.11
N LEU A 158 -26.09 -7.59 -11.94
CA LEU A 158 -25.82 -8.94 -12.47
C LEU A 158 -26.85 -9.97 -12.00
N ASP A 159 -27.32 -9.86 -10.75
CA ASP A 159 -28.30 -10.78 -10.17
C ASP A 159 -29.71 -10.66 -10.77
N LEU A 160 -30.01 -9.57 -11.48
CA LEU A 160 -31.31 -9.30 -12.09
C LEU A 160 -31.29 -9.36 -13.62
N ASP A 161 -30.12 -9.41 -14.24
CA ASP A 161 -29.96 -9.32 -15.70
C ASP A 161 -30.58 -8.02 -16.26
N GLU A 162 -30.56 -6.95 -15.46
CA GLU A 162 -31.17 -5.66 -15.77
C GLU A 162 -30.13 -4.53 -15.73
N ALA A 163 -30.27 -3.58 -16.67
CA ALA A 163 -29.44 -2.39 -16.77
C ALA A 163 -30.25 -1.11 -16.55
N VAL A 164 -29.63 -0.10 -15.92
CA VAL A 164 -30.12 1.28 -15.90
C VAL A 164 -29.09 2.23 -16.47
N LEU A 165 -29.52 3.08 -17.39
CA LEU A 165 -28.71 4.18 -17.89
C LEU A 165 -28.82 5.40 -16.98
N THR A 166 -27.68 6.06 -16.75
CA THR A 166 -27.64 7.32 -16.03
C THR A 166 -28.10 8.50 -16.88
N ASP A 167 -28.67 9.52 -16.22
CA ASP A 167 -29.09 10.79 -16.85
C ASP A 167 -27.93 11.76 -17.14
N GLU A 168 -28.22 12.97 -17.64
CA GLU A 168 -27.23 14.01 -17.97
C GLU A 168 -26.39 14.46 -16.76
N GLU A 169 -26.93 14.35 -15.54
CA GLU A 169 -26.23 14.60 -14.28
C GLU A 169 -25.62 13.33 -13.66
N GLY A 170 -25.57 12.24 -14.41
CA GLY A 170 -25.01 10.95 -14.01
C GLY A 170 -25.87 10.18 -13.01
N ARG A 171 -27.13 10.55 -12.79
CA ARG A 171 -28.01 9.95 -11.78
C ARG A 171 -28.68 8.67 -12.27
N PHE A 172 -28.92 7.75 -11.35
CA PHE A 172 -29.76 6.56 -11.55
C PHE A 172 -30.61 6.28 -10.30
N ASP A 173 -31.70 5.53 -10.47
CA ASP A 173 -32.63 5.18 -9.38
C ASP A 173 -33.36 3.86 -9.68
N ARG A 174 -33.36 2.93 -8.72
CA ARG A 174 -33.97 1.60 -8.85
C ARG A 174 -34.60 1.11 -7.56
N ALA A 175 -35.74 0.43 -7.72
CA ALA A 175 -36.41 -0.31 -6.65
C ALA A 175 -36.16 -1.81 -6.79
N LEU A 176 -35.39 -2.37 -5.86
CA LEU A 176 -34.82 -3.71 -5.91
C LEU A 176 -35.34 -4.58 -4.76
N THR A 177 -35.38 -5.90 -4.94
CA THR A 177 -35.73 -6.79 -3.81
C THR A 177 -34.60 -6.78 -2.77
N PRO A 178 -34.86 -7.06 -1.48
CA PRO A 178 -33.78 -7.05 -0.49
C PRO A 178 -32.76 -8.18 -0.74
N GLY A 179 -31.47 -7.86 -0.72
CA GLY A 179 -30.41 -8.78 -1.11
C GLY A 179 -29.06 -8.10 -1.34
N GLY A 180 -28.03 -8.91 -1.58
CA GLY A 180 -26.76 -8.43 -2.11
C GLY A 180 -26.84 -8.35 -3.63
N TYR A 181 -26.33 -7.27 -4.22
CA TYR A 181 -26.29 -7.03 -5.65
C TYR A 181 -24.87 -6.76 -6.09
N ALA A 182 -24.39 -7.49 -7.09
CA ALA A 182 -23.19 -7.12 -7.83
C ALA A 182 -23.57 -6.01 -8.84
N VAL A 183 -23.01 -4.82 -8.63
CA VAL A 183 -23.19 -3.65 -9.49
C VAL A 183 -21.98 -3.54 -10.41
N THR A 184 -22.21 -3.67 -11.72
CA THR A 184 -21.20 -3.42 -12.75
C THR A 184 -21.56 -2.16 -13.51
N ILE A 185 -20.60 -1.27 -13.75
CA ILE A 185 -20.83 -0.02 -14.47
C ILE A 185 -19.95 0.01 -15.70
N ASN A 186 -20.60 0.06 -16.86
CA ASN A 186 -19.96 0.12 -18.15
C ASN A 186 -20.22 1.49 -18.78
N VAL A 187 -19.14 2.15 -19.19
CA VAL A 187 -19.19 3.43 -19.90
C VAL A 187 -18.19 3.38 -21.04
N PRO A 188 -18.54 3.82 -22.27
CA PRO A 188 -17.58 3.94 -23.35
C PRO A 188 -16.35 4.75 -22.93
N GLN A 189 -15.16 4.31 -23.37
CA GLN A 189 -13.86 4.94 -23.04
C GLN A 189 -13.52 4.92 -21.53
N HIS A 190 -14.11 4.02 -20.75
CA HIS A 190 -13.80 3.79 -19.34
C HIS A 190 -13.54 2.30 -19.08
N HIS A 191 -12.83 1.99 -18.00
CA HIS A 191 -12.75 0.64 -17.46
C HIS A 191 -14.08 0.25 -16.81
N SER A 192 -14.42 -1.04 -16.83
CA SER A 192 -15.55 -1.54 -16.06
C SER A 192 -15.30 -1.29 -14.57
N PHE A 193 -16.33 -0.82 -13.87
CA PHE A 193 -16.31 -0.65 -12.42
C PHE A 193 -17.22 -1.70 -11.80
N GLU A 194 -16.77 -2.39 -10.75
CA GLU A 194 -17.49 -3.48 -10.11
C GLU A 194 -17.52 -3.28 -8.59
N THR A 195 -18.69 -3.45 -7.97
CA THR A 195 -18.84 -3.38 -6.51
C THR A 195 -20.02 -4.22 -6.03
N MET A 196 -20.11 -4.48 -4.73
CA MET A 196 -21.21 -5.23 -4.12
C MET A 196 -22.01 -4.33 -3.16
N GLU A 197 -23.29 -4.16 -3.43
CA GLU A 197 -24.22 -3.41 -2.60
C GLU A 197 -25.11 -4.35 -1.80
N ARG A 198 -25.39 -4.03 -0.55
CA ARG A 198 -26.31 -4.79 0.30
C ARG A 198 -27.55 -3.97 0.63
N LEU A 199 -28.71 -4.47 0.22
CA LEU A 199 -29.99 -3.81 0.41
C LEU A 199 -30.82 -4.52 1.48
N GLU A 200 -31.11 -3.82 2.56
CA GLU A 200 -32.01 -4.29 3.62
C GLU A 200 -33.49 -4.00 3.25
N PRO A 201 -34.47 -4.75 3.77
CA PRO A 201 -35.88 -4.56 3.43
C PRO A 201 -36.40 -3.13 3.70
N GLY A 202 -36.98 -2.50 2.67
CA GLY A 202 -37.48 -1.12 2.76
C GLY A 202 -36.41 -0.03 2.91
N SER A 203 -35.13 -0.37 2.81
CA SER A 203 -34.03 0.61 2.92
C SER A 203 -33.97 1.54 1.71
N THR A 204 -33.39 2.72 1.91
CA THR A 204 -33.08 3.70 0.86
C THR A 204 -31.59 4.01 0.93
N ILE A 205 -30.84 3.67 -0.11
CA ILE A 205 -29.38 3.81 -0.16
C ILE A 205 -29.01 4.78 -1.28
N GLU A 206 -28.24 5.81 -0.92
CA GLU A 206 -27.64 6.76 -1.87
C GLU A 206 -26.16 6.40 -2.09
N VAL A 207 -25.76 6.22 -3.35
CA VAL A 207 -24.39 5.79 -3.73
C VAL A 207 -23.73 6.76 -4.72
N LYS A 208 -22.40 6.80 -4.70
CA LYS A 208 -21.59 7.55 -5.68
C LYS A 208 -20.48 6.65 -6.21
N TYR A 209 -20.50 6.41 -7.51
CA TYR A 209 -19.52 5.55 -8.19
C TYR A 209 -18.56 6.38 -9.03
N TYR A 210 -17.26 6.11 -8.88
CA TYR A 210 -16.19 6.80 -9.61
C TYR A 210 -15.53 5.84 -10.61
N VAL A 211 -15.84 6.01 -11.90
CA VAL A 211 -15.40 5.11 -12.97
C VAL A 211 -14.13 5.64 -13.64
N GLU A 212 -13.14 4.78 -13.83
CA GLU A 212 -11.83 5.17 -14.37
C GLU A 212 -11.83 5.26 -15.91
N PRO A 213 -11.36 6.35 -16.52
CA PRO A 213 -11.27 6.46 -17.98
C PRO A 213 -10.17 5.54 -18.56
N ASN A 214 -10.48 4.87 -19.68
CA ASN A 214 -9.60 3.99 -20.44
C ASN A 214 -8.94 4.78 -21.60
N ARG A 215 -8.14 5.80 -21.26
CA ARG A 215 -7.34 6.58 -22.22
C ARG A 215 -5.85 6.45 -21.96
N ARG A 216 -5.09 6.18 -23.03
CA ARG A 216 -3.63 6.34 -23.08
C ARG A 216 -3.30 7.83 -23.22
N GLU A 217 -3.19 8.56 -22.11
CA GLU A 217 -2.61 9.91 -22.10
C GLU A 217 -1.36 9.97 -21.23
N ARG A 218 -0.39 10.75 -21.72
CA ARG A 218 1.05 10.68 -21.41
C ARG A 218 1.45 11.42 -20.12
N TYR A 219 0.48 12.02 -19.42
CA TYR A 219 0.67 12.73 -18.16
C TYR A 219 -0.58 12.51 -17.30
N ARG A 220 -0.42 11.82 -16.16
CA ARG A 220 -1.51 11.52 -15.23
C ARG A 220 -0.99 11.49 -13.80
N THR A 221 -1.56 12.33 -12.93
CA THR A 221 -1.41 12.19 -11.48
C THR A 221 -2.30 11.05 -11.01
N ILE A 222 -1.70 10.00 -10.46
CA ILE A 222 -2.40 8.83 -9.90
C ILE A 222 -2.29 8.92 -8.38
N VAL A 223 -3.43 9.05 -7.69
CA VAL A 223 -3.48 8.96 -6.23
C VAL A 223 -3.71 7.49 -5.84
N TRP A 224 -2.69 6.88 -5.24
CA TRP A 224 -2.82 5.56 -4.62
C TRP A 224 -3.33 5.71 -3.18
N GLY A 225 -4.44 5.06 -2.86
CA GLY A 225 -4.88 4.81 -1.50
C GLY A 225 -4.92 3.30 -1.29
N ASP A 226 -3.98 2.79 -0.51
CA ASP A 226 -4.01 1.42 0.00
C ASP A 226 -5.15 1.35 1.04
N GLU A 227 -6.04 0.36 0.95
CA GLU A 227 -7.13 0.11 1.91
C GLU A 227 -6.57 -0.43 3.25
N GLY A 228 -5.70 0.35 3.88
CA GLY A 228 -5.48 0.29 5.32
C GLY A 228 -6.36 1.36 5.95
N LYS A 229 -7.26 0.96 6.86
CA LYS A 229 -8.13 1.85 7.68
C LYS A 229 -7.59 3.28 7.73
N ALA A 230 -8.35 4.25 7.20
CA ALA A 230 -7.98 5.66 7.25
C ALA A 230 -7.60 6.06 8.67
N MET A 231 -6.30 6.13 8.95
CA MET A 231 -5.80 6.68 10.20
C MET A 231 -5.98 8.19 10.10
N VAL A 232 -6.86 8.73 10.93
CA VAL A 232 -7.17 10.17 10.97
C VAL A 232 -5.85 10.93 11.17
N GLY A 233 -5.44 11.70 10.17
CA GLY A 233 -4.21 12.51 10.20
C GLY A 233 -3.04 12.00 9.35
N ARG A 234 -3.14 10.87 8.64
CA ARG A 234 -2.10 10.45 7.69
C ARG A 234 -2.28 11.12 6.33
N THR A 235 -1.24 11.75 5.81
CA THR A 235 -1.19 12.31 4.45
C THR A 235 -0.14 11.56 3.64
N THR A 236 -0.50 11.07 2.46
CA THR A 236 0.43 10.42 1.53
C THR A 236 0.59 11.32 0.32
N LEU A 237 1.83 11.67 0.00
CA LEU A 237 2.21 12.49 -1.15
C LEU A 237 2.93 11.56 -2.15
N ALA A 238 2.50 11.58 -3.41
CA ALA A 238 3.13 10.79 -4.48
C ALA A 238 4.19 11.60 -5.26
N ASP A 239 5.14 10.93 -5.92
CA ASP A 239 6.27 11.54 -6.66
C ASP A 239 5.89 12.76 -7.54
N ALA A 240 4.76 12.70 -8.26
CA ALA A 240 4.28 13.81 -9.10
C ALA A 240 3.84 15.04 -8.28
N GLU A 241 3.23 14.84 -7.11
CA GLU A 241 2.84 15.95 -6.21
C GLU A 241 4.05 16.53 -5.46
N ILE A 242 5.12 15.75 -5.37
CA ILE A 242 6.31 16.07 -4.60
C ILE A 242 7.31 16.90 -5.42
N SER A 243 7.44 16.59 -6.71
CA SER A 243 8.44 17.19 -7.61
C SER A 243 7.98 18.47 -8.32
N GLU A 244 6.67 18.71 -8.44
CA GLU A 244 6.10 19.84 -9.20
C GLU A 244 5.71 21.06 -8.36
N VAL A 245 5.80 20.96 -7.02
CA VAL A 245 5.39 22.05 -6.12
C VAL A 245 6.41 23.19 -6.17
N ALA A 246 5.95 24.36 -6.61
CA ALA A 246 6.78 25.57 -6.65
C ALA A 246 7.31 25.94 -5.25
N GLY A 247 8.58 26.34 -5.16
CA GLY A 247 9.23 26.75 -3.92
C GLY A 247 9.91 25.63 -3.12
N THR A 248 9.80 24.37 -3.56
CA THR A 248 10.50 23.23 -2.92
C THR A 248 11.92 23.04 -3.45
N VAL A 249 12.30 23.69 -4.56
CA VAL A 249 13.60 23.50 -5.23
C VAL A 249 13.85 22.00 -5.55
N GLY A 250 12.77 21.26 -5.81
CA GLY A 250 12.80 19.82 -6.07
C GLY A 250 12.96 18.95 -4.82
N ASP A 251 13.02 19.53 -3.62
CA ASP A 251 13.12 18.77 -2.36
C ASP A 251 11.75 18.22 -1.94
N PRO A 252 11.61 16.89 -1.85
CA PRO A 252 10.33 16.28 -1.61
C PRO A 252 9.76 16.57 -0.21
N ILE A 253 10.63 16.75 0.78
CA ILE A 253 10.21 16.98 2.16
C ILE A 253 9.76 18.42 2.37
N ARG A 254 10.21 19.37 1.53
CA ARG A 254 9.73 20.75 1.62
C ARG A 254 8.24 20.89 1.33
N VAL A 255 7.62 19.93 0.65
CA VAL A 255 6.16 19.87 0.49
C VAL A 255 5.45 19.65 1.83
N VAL A 256 6.06 18.95 2.79
CA VAL A 256 5.51 18.76 4.13
C VAL A 256 5.33 20.09 4.86
N MET A 257 6.15 21.11 4.55
CA MET A 257 6.01 22.44 5.14
C MET A 257 4.73 23.17 4.71
N LEU A 258 4.06 22.71 3.66
CA LEU A 258 2.77 23.23 3.21
C LEU A 258 1.58 22.56 3.92
N MET A 259 1.84 21.54 4.73
CA MET A 259 0.79 20.78 5.41
C MET A 259 0.22 21.57 6.60
N PRO A 260 -1.08 21.42 6.91
CA PRO A 260 -1.69 22.05 8.08
C PRO A 260 -0.98 21.66 9.39
N GLY A 261 -0.66 22.67 10.20
CA GLY A 261 0.01 22.47 11.48
C GLY A 261 1.53 22.27 11.37
N VAL A 262 2.12 22.52 10.20
CA VAL A 262 3.57 22.58 10.00
C VAL A 262 3.98 24.05 9.83
N THR A 263 5.03 24.46 10.53
CA THR A 263 5.70 25.76 10.37
C THR A 263 7.20 25.54 10.14
N THR A 264 7.95 26.59 9.82
CA THR A 264 9.42 26.53 9.77
C THR A 264 10.00 27.40 10.87
N SER A 265 11.20 27.06 11.34
CA SER A 265 11.94 27.87 12.33
C SER A 265 12.51 29.15 11.71
N MET A 266 12.83 29.12 10.42
CA MET A 266 13.32 30.26 9.65
C MET A 266 12.91 30.12 8.18
N SER A 267 12.64 31.25 7.52
CA SER A 267 12.31 31.27 6.09
C SER A 267 13.51 30.78 5.26
N GLY A 268 13.25 29.91 4.27
CA GLY A 268 14.27 29.36 3.37
C GLY A 268 14.99 28.10 3.87
N LEU A 269 14.90 27.77 5.16
CA LEU A 269 15.39 26.50 5.70
C LEU A 269 14.37 25.38 5.50
N GLY A 270 14.88 24.16 5.28
CA GLY A 270 14.05 22.98 5.02
C GLY A 270 13.42 22.37 6.27
N TYR A 271 13.71 22.83 7.49
CA TYR A 271 13.36 22.10 8.71
C TYR A 271 11.89 22.29 9.14
N PRO A 272 11.02 21.26 9.06
CA PRO A 272 9.63 21.37 9.48
C PRO A 272 9.48 21.30 11.00
N VAL A 273 8.71 22.23 11.56
CA VAL A 273 8.26 22.24 12.96
C VAL A 273 6.79 21.82 12.95
N VAL A 274 6.50 20.64 13.47
CA VAL A 274 5.15 20.06 13.39
C VAL A 274 4.45 20.23 14.72
N ARG A 275 3.34 20.97 14.74
CA ARG A 275 2.56 21.26 15.96
C ARG A 275 3.41 21.82 17.11
N GLY A 276 4.44 22.60 16.78
CA GLY A 276 5.37 23.20 17.74
C GLY A 276 6.53 22.31 18.18
N VAL A 277 6.60 21.06 17.72
CA VAL A 277 7.71 20.14 18.02
C VAL A 277 8.89 20.41 17.08
N LEU A 278 10.09 20.47 17.66
CA LEU A 278 11.32 20.79 16.93
C LEU A 278 11.67 19.69 15.92
N PRO A 279 12.40 20.03 14.84
CA PRO A 279 12.75 19.07 13.79
C PRO A 279 13.58 17.89 14.30
N GLY A 280 14.39 18.07 15.34
CA GLY A 280 15.21 17.02 15.96
C GLY A 280 14.40 16.01 16.80
N ASP A 281 13.17 16.37 17.17
CA ASP A 281 12.25 15.53 17.95
C ASP A 281 11.20 14.82 17.07
N ALA A 282 11.26 15.05 15.76
CA ALA A 282 10.49 14.31 14.76
C ALA A 282 11.25 13.06 14.30
N ARG A 283 10.49 12.08 13.81
CA ARG A 283 11.04 10.82 13.28
C ARG A 283 11.02 10.87 11.76
N TYR A 284 12.18 10.65 11.17
CA TYR A 284 12.35 10.52 9.73
C TYR A 284 12.77 9.09 9.42
N GLU A 285 12.10 8.46 8.45
CA GLU A 285 12.40 7.09 8.04
C GLU A 285 12.45 6.98 6.52
N MET A 286 13.27 6.05 6.01
CA MET A 286 13.28 5.61 4.62
C MET A 286 13.06 4.10 4.59
N ASP A 287 11.96 3.64 4.00
CA ASP A 287 11.53 2.22 4.01
C ASP A 287 11.52 1.57 5.41
N GLY A 288 11.29 2.38 6.46
CA GLY A 288 11.27 1.96 7.87
C GLY A 288 12.60 2.16 8.62
N VAL A 289 13.68 2.50 7.92
CA VAL A 289 15.00 2.74 8.53
C VAL A 289 15.12 4.19 8.95
N GLN A 290 15.54 4.45 10.19
CA GLN A 290 15.68 5.82 10.69
C GLN A 290 16.74 6.61 9.93
N VAL A 291 16.39 7.84 9.55
CA VAL A 291 17.28 8.86 8.99
C VAL A 291 17.65 9.85 10.13
N PRO A 292 18.86 9.80 10.70
CA PRO A 292 19.23 10.62 11.87
C PRO A 292 19.23 12.11 11.58
N MET A 293 19.61 12.47 10.36
CA MET A 293 19.74 13.85 9.91
C MET A 293 19.07 13.98 8.56
N LEU A 294 17.90 14.61 8.52
CA LEU A 294 17.13 14.73 7.29
C LEU A 294 17.71 15.76 6.31
N TYR A 295 18.42 16.78 6.78
CA TYR A 295 18.98 17.85 5.95
C TYR A 295 20.47 18.00 6.16
N HIS A 296 21.18 18.33 5.07
CA HIS A 296 22.54 18.85 5.19
C HIS A 296 22.56 20.15 6.01
N LEU A 297 23.62 20.37 6.78
CA LEU A 297 23.76 21.53 7.67
C LEU A 297 23.63 22.85 6.89
N GLY A 298 23.01 23.86 7.51
CA GLY A 298 22.84 25.20 6.93
C GLY A 298 21.76 25.24 5.85
N PHE A 299 22.11 25.73 4.66
CA PHE A 299 21.19 25.87 3.52
C PHE A 299 21.03 24.58 2.70
N GLY A 300 21.32 23.44 3.32
CA GLY A 300 21.30 22.13 2.69
C GLY A 300 19.91 21.66 2.26
N THR A 301 19.88 20.86 1.21
CA THR A 301 18.72 20.08 0.77
C THR A 301 18.53 18.83 1.63
N ALA A 302 17.35 18.21 1.59
CA ALA A 302 17.12 16.92 2.24
C ALA A 302 18.11 15.86 1.74
N VAL A 303 18.63 15.01 2.63
CA VAL A 303 19.65 13.97 2.39
C VAL A 303 19.19 12.82 1.49
N VAL A 304 17.96 12.89 1.01
CA VAL A 304 17.34 11.90 0.14
C VAL A 304 17.19 12.52 -1.25
N ASN A 305 17.71 11.83 -2.27
CA ASN A 305 17.52 12.26 -3.64
C ASN A 305 16.03 12.17 -4.04
N PRO A 306 15.43 13.22 -4.62
CA PRO A 306 14.00 13.23 -4.97
C PRO A 306 13.60 12.08 -5.89
N ARG A 307 14.44 11.73 -6.87
CA ARG A 307 14.16 10.63 -7.82
C ARG A 307 14.37 9.24 -7.23
N PHE A 308 14.97 9.15 -6.05
CA PHE A 308 15.10 7.90 -5.32
C PHE A 308 13.84 7.60 -4.49
N THR A 309 12.92 8.55 -4.35
CA THR A 309 11.71 8.44 -3.55
C THR A 309 10.47 8.41 -4.44
N SER A 310 9.55 7.48 -4.19
CA SER A 310 8.26 7.40 -4.90
C SER A 310 7.12 8.14 -4.18
N GLY A 311 7.32 8.47 -2.90
CA GLY A 311 6.34 9.14 -2.09
C GLY A 311 6.81 9.40 -0.66
N ILE A 312 6.07 10.28 0.02
CA ILE A 312 6.25 10.57 1.44
C ILE A 312 4.93 10.32 2.16
N VAL A 313 5.00 9.66 3.31
CA VAL A 313 3.90 9.59 4.26
C VAL A 313 4.20 10.53 5.41
N PHE A 314 3.34 11.53 5.59
CA PHE A 314 3.38 12.46 6.70
C PHE A 314 2.30 12.11 7.71
N GLN A 315 2.69 11.96 8.97
CA GLN A 315 1.79 11.71 10.07
C GLN A 315 2.15 12.60 11.27
N PRO A 316 1.36 13.65 11.56
CA PRO A 316 1.64 14.60 12.63
C PRO A 316 1.32 14.06 14.04
N GLY A 317 0.86 12.81 14.15
CA GLY A 317 0.54 12.14 15.41
C GLY A 317 -0.22 10.82 15.20
N GLY A 318 -0.40 10.03 16.27
CA GLY A 318 -1.17 8.78 16.24
C GLY A 318 -0.53 7.65 15.44
N TYR A 319 0.80 7.66 15.30
CA TYR A 319 1.56 6.61 14.61
C TYR A 319 1.62 5.31 15.43
N SER A 320 1.81 4.20 14.74
CA SER A 320 1.89 2.87 15.35
C SER A 320 3.11 2.75 16.26
N VAL A 321 3.00 1.92 17.31
CA VAL A 321 4.08 1.61 18.26
C VAL A 321 5.35 1.05 17.59
N GLN A 322 5.22 0.50 16.39
CA GLN A 322 6.34 -0.06 15.62
C GLN A 322 7.41 0.97 15.23
N HIS A 323 7.09 2.26 15.17
CA HIS A 323 8.04 3.33 14.84
C HIS A 323 8.81 3.85 16.06
N GLY A 324 8.55 3.29 17.25
CA GLY A 324 9.17 3.70 18.49
C GLY A 324 8.50 4.92 19.15
N GLN A 325 9.18 5.47 20.17
CA GLN A 325 8.68 6.59 20.96
C GLN A 325 9.46 7.85 20.61
N PHE A 326 8.75 8.85 20.09
CA PHE A 326 9.23 10.22 19.86
C PHE A 326 8.03 11.16 20.00
N PRO A 327 8.21 12.42 20.41
CA PRO A 327 7.11 13.35 20.65
C PRO A 327 6.65 14.11 19.40
N GLY A 328 7.39 14.03 18.28
CA GLY A 328 7.12 14.75 17.04
C GLY A 328 6.34 13.98 15.97
N ALA A 329 6.38 14.49 14.74
CA ALA A 329 5.75 13.85 13.60
C ALA A 329 6.58 12.69 13.04
N LEU A 330 5.90 11.75 12.38
CA LEU A 330 6.51 10.72 11.56
C LEU A 330 6.48 11.15 10.10
N ILE A 331 7.65 11.19 9.47
CA ILE A 331 7.82 11.46 8.04
C ILE A 331 8.56 10.27 7.43
N MET A 332 7.86 9.47 6.63
CA MET A 332 8.40 8.27 5.99
C MET A 332 8.58 8.51 4.50
N GLY A 333 9.79 8.41 3.99
CA GLY A 333 10.08 8.26 2.57
C GLY A 333 9.94 6.79 2.15
N GLN A 334 9.41 6.56 0.96
CA GLN A 334 9.40 5.26 0.32
C GLN A 334 10.34 5.29 -0.88
N ALA A 335 11.25 4.32 -0.97
CA ALA A 335 12.14 4.25 -2.12
C ALA A 335 11.39 3.81 -3.38
N ALA A 336 11.74 4.42 -4.52
CA ALA A 336 11.17 4.07 -5.81
C ALA A 336 11.55 2.64 -6.23
N ARG A 337 10.73 2.03 -7.11
CA ARG A 337 11.10 0.82 -7.86
C ARG A 337 11.75 1.19 -9.18
N ALA A 338 12.60 0.32 -9.72
CA ALA A 338 13.26 0.63 -10.97
C ALA A 338 12.22 0.63 -12.11
N PRO A 339 12.28 1.60 -13.03
CA PRO A 339 11.43 1.60 -14.21
C PRO A 339 11.74 0.42 -15.14
N GLU A 340 10.81 0.07 -16.03
CA GLU A 340 10.96 -1.01 -17.02
C GLU A 340 12.18 -0.85 -17.93
N HIS A 341 12.67 0.39 -18.08
CA HIS A 341 13.84 0.72 -18.87
C HIS A 341 14.89 1.46 -18.04
N PRO A 342 16.19 1.24 -18.32
CA PRO A 342 17.25 1.99 -17.66
C PRO A 342 17.03 3.50 -17.77
N THR A 343 17.01 4.16 -16.62
CA THR A 343 16.77 5.60 -16.50
C THR A 343 17.96 6.23 -15.81
N THR A 344 18.49 7.31 -16.40
CA THR A 344 19.56 8.10 -15.81
C THR A 344 19.13 9.55 -15.79
N ALA A 345 19.34 10.21 -14.65
CA ALA A 345 19.06 11.63 -14.50
C ALA A 345 20.22 12.30 -13.77
N SER A 346 20.53 13.54 -14.15
CA SER A 346 21.55 14.34 -13.48
C SER A 346 21.00 15.74 -13.23
N ASP A 347 21.13 16.25 -12.01
CA ASP A 347 20.84 17.65 -11.72
C ASP A 347 22.15 18.39 -11.46
N GLN A 348 22.34 19.50 -12.16
CA GLN A 348 23.52 20.34 -12.06
C GLN A 348 23.06 21.75 -11.73
N SER A 349 23.54 22.28 -10.61
CA SER A 349 23.18 23.61 -10.14
C SER A 349 24.36 24.26 -9.43
N ILE A 350 24.18 25.55 -9.13
CA ILE A 350 25.13 26.35 -8.35
C ILE A 350 25.30 25.78 -6.93
N ILE A 351 24.28 25.11 -6.39
CA ILE A 351 24.29 24.61 -5.01
C ILE A 351 24.66 23.13 -4.89
N GLN A 352 24.35 22.31 -5.90
CA GLN A 352 24.60 20.87 -5.89
C GLN A 352 24.80 20.27 -7.28
N MET A 353 25.46 19.11 -7.31
CA MET A 353 25.51 18.18 -8.43
C MET A 353 25.01 16.80 -7.98
N SER A 354 24.05 16.23 -8.70
CA SER A 354 23.48 14.92 -8.42
C SER A 354 23.51 14.01 -9.65
N LEU A 355 23.58 12.70 -9.41
CA LEU A 355 23.40 11.67 -10.41
C LEU A 355 22.46 10.60 -9.83
N PHE A 356 21.47 10.22 -10.62
CA PHE A 356 20.57 9.12 -10.34
C PHE A 356 20.61 8.14 -11.51
N HIS A 357 20.65 6.86 -11.20
CA HIS A 357 20.57 5.79 -12.18
C HIS A 357 19.72 4.65 -11.62
N ALA A 358 18.73 4.21 -12.38
CA ALA A 358 17.91 3.06 -12.07
C ALA A 358 17.86 2.12 -13.28
N ARG A 359 18.00 0.82 -13.05
CA ARG A 359 17.94 -0.18 -14.11
C ARG A 359 17.39 -1.51 -13.60
N PRO A 360 16.57 -2.20 -14.41
CA PRO A 360 16.40 -3.64 -14.29
C PRO A 360 17.67 -4.30 -14.85
N LEU A 361 18.37 -5.06 -14.00
CA LEU A 361 19.53 -5.85 -14.41
C LEU A 361 19.09 -7.11 -15.18
N ASN A 362 17.96 -7.68 -14.79
CA ASN A 362 17.25 -8.77 -15.46
C ASN A 362 15.77 -8.74 -15.03
N GLU A 363 14.99 -9.75 -15.40
CA GLU A 363 13.55 -9.84 -15.09
C GLU A 363 13.23 -9.85 -13.58
N ASN A 364 14.18 -10.29 -12.76
CA ASN A 364 13.99 -10.50 -11.33
C ASN A 364 14.82 -9.56 -10.45
N LEU A 365 15.77 -8.80 -11.01
CA LEU A 365 16.72 -8.01 -10.26
C LEU A 365 16.70 -6.57 -10.76
N GLN A 366 16.42 -5.65 -9.84
CA GLN A 366 16.32 -4.22 -10.10
C GLN A 366 17.23 -3.47 -9.14
N THR A 367 17.90 -2.43 -9.65
CA THR A 367 18.78 -1.60 -8.83
C THR A 367 18.59 -0.12 -9.14
N LEU A 368 18.63 0.69 -8.09
CA LEU A 368 18.59 2.14 -8.14
C LEU A 368 19.74 2.66 -7.31
N ALA A 369 20.40 3.70 -7.80
CA ALA A 369 21.44 4.41 -7.08
C ALA A 369 21.33 5.90 -7.33
N ALA A 370 21.54 6.68 -6.29
CA ALA A 370 21.68 8.11 -6.34
C ALA A 370 22.90 8.53 -5.53
N GLY A 371 23.53 9.61 -5.99
CA GLY A 371 24.59 10.29 -5.27
C GLY A 371 24.52 11.78 -5.52
N ARG A 372 24.88 12.56 -4.52
CA ARG A 372 24.92 14.01 -4.62
C ARG A 372 26.09 14.58 -3.82
N MET A 373 26.62 15.67 -4.34
CA MET A 373 27.64 16.49 -3.68
C MET A 373 27.23 17.97 -3.75
N GLY A 374 27.48 18.70 -2.67
CA GLY A 374 27.29 20.15 -2.62
C GLY A 374 28.36 20.90 -3.41
N THR A 375 27.96 21.79 -4.31
CA THR A 375 28.86 22.65 -5.08
C THR A 375 28.92 24.07 -4.51
N LEU A 376 27.98 24.46 -3.64
CA LEU A 376 27.96 25.78 -3.00
C LEU A 376 29.27 26.09 -2.26
N GLY A 377 29.88 25.08 -1.64
CA GLY A 377 31.18 25.19 -0.97
C GLY A 377 32.29 25.72 -1.87
N LEU A 378 32.30 25.32 -3.15
CA LEU A 378 33.31 25.78 -4.10
C LEU A 378 33.20 27.30 -4.38
N ILE A 379 31.99 27.84 -4.29
CA ILE A 379 31.72 29.27 -4.48
C ILE A 379 32.06 30.03 -3.21
N ILE A 380 31.65 29.51 -2.05
CA ILE A 380 31.98 30.08 -0.74
C ILE A 380 33.50 30.15 -0.58
N GLU A 381 34.22 29.04 -0.82
CA GLU A 381 35.68 28.98 -0.80
C GLU A 381 36.34 29.93 -1.81
N GLY A 382 35.66 30.28 -2.90
CA GLY A 382 36.13 31.25 -3.89
C GLY A 382 36.00 32.71 -3.47
N VAL A 383 35.09 33.03 -2.53
CA VAL A 383 34.83 34.39 -2.04
C VAL A 383 35.43 34.61 -0.64
N ALA A 384 35.34 33.60 0.23
CA ALA A 384 35.91 33.52 1.56
C ALA A 384 36.79 32.26 1.63
N SER A 385 38.08 32.43 1.41
CA SER A 385 39.02 31.31 1.19
C SER A 385 39.25 30.40 2.40
N ASP A 386 38.92 30.92 3.59
CA ASP A 386 38.99 30.26 4.89
C ASP A 386 37.75 29.41 5.19
N ALA A 387 36.56 29.79 4.73
CA ALA A 387 35.34 29.04 5.00
C ALA A 387 35.33 27.64 4.33
N ILE A 388 34.82 26.62 5.06
CA ILE A 388 34.63 25.25 4.60
C ILE A 388 33.14 24.93 4.66
N PHE A 389 32.55 24.53 3.53
CA PHE A 389 31.17 24.08 3.47
C PHE A 389 31.00 22.94 2.47
N LYS A 390 31.05 21.69 2.94
CA LYS A 390 31.00 20.50 2.09
C LYS A 390 29.93 19.55 2.59
N TYR A 391 29.18 18.98 1.65
CA TYR A 391 28.24 17.92 1.97
C TYR A 391 28.14 16.92 0.82
N TRP A 392 27.75 15.69 1.16
CA TRP A 392 27.50 14.62 0.22
C TRP A 392 26.46 13.66 0.77
N ASP A 393 25.77 12.96 -0.12
CA ASP A 393 24.87 11.87 0.22
C ASP A 393 24.84 10.83 -0.88
N TYR A 394 24.47 9.61 -0.51
CA TYR A 394 24.23 8.52 -1.43
C TYR A 394 23.04 7.69 -0.99
N GLN A 395 22.38 7.06 -1.95
CA GLN A 395 21.32 6.09 -1.75
C GLN A 395 21.48 4.97 -2.77
N SER A 396 21.22 3.74 -2.38
CA SER A 396 21.21 2.57 -3.24
C SER A 396 20.15 1.60 -2.77
N LYS A 397 19.32 1.12 -3.68
CA LYS A 397 18.33 0.07 -3.39
C LYS A 397 18.43 -1.00 -4.46
N THR A 398 18.50 -2.23 -4.03
CA THR A 398 18.43 -3.41 -4.89
C THR A 398 17.25 -4.24 -4.46
N PHE A 399 16.36 -4.54 -5.40
CA PHE A 399 15.22 -5.43 -5.22
C PHE A 399 15.47 -6.68 -6.05
N TRP A 400 15.40 -7.84 -5.40
CA TRP A 400 15.59 -9.13 -6.03
C TRP A 400 14.41 -10.05 -5.76
N GLN A 401 13.67 -10.39 -6.81
CA GLN A 401 12.64 -11.42 -6.82
C GLN A 401 13.32 -12.80 -6.86
N VAL A 402 13.28 -13.53 -5.75
CA VAL A 402 13.94 -14.85 -5.62
C VAL A 402 12.98 -15.98 -6.02
N GLY A 403 11.68 -15.80 -5.83
CA GLY A 403 10.60 -16.70 -6.27
C GLY A 403 9.33 -15.92 -6.61
N GLU A 404 8.23 -16.56 -6.99
CA GLU A 404 7.01 -15.85 -7.42
C GLU A 404 6.48 -14.84 -6.38
N ASN A 405 6.62 -15.16 -5.09
CA ASN A 405 6.17 -14.32 -3.98
C ASN A 405 7.29 -13.95 -2.99
N ASP A 406 8.52 -14.40 -3.25
CA ASP A 406 9.67 -14.24 -2.37
C ASP A 406 10.62 -13.18 -2.91
N HIS A 407 11.05 -12.26 -2.06
CA HIS A 407 11.96 -11.20 -2.46
C HIS A 407 12.93 -10.79 -1.37
N MET A 408 14.09 -10.33 -1.81
CA MET A 408 15.11 -9.70 -1.00
C MET A 408 15.24 -8.23 -1.40
N GLU A 409 15.36 -7.35 -0.42
CA GLU A 409 15.68 -5.95 -0.58
C GLU A 409 16.98 -5.62 0.15
N LEU A 410 17.88 -4.93 -0.54
CA LEU A 410 19.06 -4.33 0.06
C LEU A 410 18.96 -2.82 -0.12
N LEU A 411 18.86 -2.08 0.97
CA LEU A 411 18.84 -0.61 0.98
C LEU A 411 20.09 -0.12 1.70
N ALA A 412 20.84 0.78 1.08
CA ALA A 412 21.97 1.45 1.70
C ALA A 412 21.86 2.96 1.44
N PHE A 413 22.01 3.78 2.47
CA PHE A 413 22.04 5.22 2.31
C PHE A 413 22.90 5.87 3.38
N GLY A 414 23.44 7.04 3.08
CA GLY A 414 24.26 7.78 4.00
C GLY A 414 24.45 9.22 3.55
N ALA A 415 24.87 10.05 4.48
CA ALA A 415 25.10 11.46 4.25
C ALA A 415 26.19 11.97 5.17
N GLY A 416 26.92 12.99 4.72
CA GLY A 416 27.96 13.65 5.49
C GLY A 416 27.98 15.14 5.25
N ASN A 417 28.40 15.89 6.27
CA ASN A 417 28.64 17.32 6.23
C ASN A 417 29.98 17.63 6.89
N LYS A 418 30.66 18.65 6.37
CA LYS A 418 31.84 19.25 6.97
C LYS A 418 31.71 20.76 6.83
N VAL A 419 31.55 21.44 7.95
CA VAL A 419 31.33 22.88 8.02
C VAL A 419 32.30 23.50 9.02
N GLY A 420 32.91 24.62 8.68
CA GLY A 420 33.85 25.30 9.56
C GLY A 420 34.77 26.24 8.81
N GLU A 421 36.01 26.40 9.27
CA GLU A 421 37.00 27.29 8.68
C GLU A 421 38.43 26.72 8.72
N LYS A 422 39.29 27.26 7.86
CA LYS A 422 40.73 26.98 7.83
C LYS A 422 41.44 27.96 8.76
N LEU A 423 42.24 27.43 9.67
CA LEU A 423 42.95 28.24 10.67
C LEU A 423 44.22 28.89 10.10
N GLN A 424 44.53 30.09 10.59
CA GLN A 424 45.81 30.74 10.30
C GLN A 424 46.95 29.96 10.96
N GLY A 425 47.86 29.42 10.16
CA GLY A 425 48.96 28.55 10.64
C GLY A 425 48.82 27.08 10.24
N GLY A 426 47.69 26.70 9.61
CA GLY A 426 47.41 25.34 9.16
C GLY A 426 46.48 24.60 10.12
N GLY A 427 45.71 23.65 9.58
CA GLY A 427 44.62 22.99 10.30
C GLY A 427 43.24 23.53 9.92
N GLU A 428 42.21 22.90 10.45
CA GLU A 428 40.81 23.23 10.20
C GLU A 428 40.05 23.15 11.52
N ASP A 429 39.22 24.16 11.77
CA ASP A 429 38.24 24.19 12.85
C ASP A 429 36.90 23.82 12.23
N VAL A 430 36.47 22.57 12.38
CA VAL A 430 35.34 22.00 11.63
C VAL A 430 34.45 21.12 12.49
N VAL A 431 33.16 21.23 12.22
CA VAL A 431 32.16 20.25 12.61
C VAL A 431 31.98 19.26 11.45
N ILE A 432 32.15 17.97 11.75
CA ILE A 432 31.84 16.87 10.84
C ILE A 432 30.68 16.08 11.43
N ILE A 433 29.63 15.89 10.64
CA ILE A 433 28.52 15.01 10.99
C ILE A 433 28.20 14.11 9.81
N ASP A 434 28.15 12.81 10.06
CA ASP A 434 27.82 11.82 9.05
C ASP A 434 27.01 10.66 9.62
N PHE A 435 26.34 9.94 8.73
CA PHE A 435 25.73 8.67 9.07
C PHE A 435 25.69 7.74 7.86
N HIS A 436 25.65 6.45 8.17
CA HIS A 436 25.46 5.38 7.21
C HIS A 436 24.39 4.42 7.73
N ARG A 437 23.57 3.93 6.81
CA ARG A 437 22.52 2.95 7.05
C ARG A 437 22.57 1.85 6.00
N LEU A 438 22.36 0.63 6.44
CA LEU A 438 22.23 -0.56 5.62
C LEU A 438 21.08 -1.40 6.16
N LEU A 439 20.13 -1.74 5.30
CA LEU A 439 19.04 -2.65 5.59
C LEU A 439 19.10 -3.80 4.59
N LEU A 440 19.12 -5.02 5.11
CA LEU A 440 18.78 -6.22 4.37
C LEU A 440 17.40 -6.68 4.85
N ARG A 441 16.46 -6.78 3.93
CA ARG A 441 15.12 -7.33 4.15
C ARG A 441 14.96 -8.56 3.28
N ASP A 442 14.54 -9.65 3.86
CA ASP A 442 14.27 -10.90 3.17
C ASP A 442 12.86 -11.35 3.50
N ARG A 443 12.03 -11.56 2.47
CA ARG A 443 10.64 -11.97 2.62
C ARG A 443 10.41 -13.29 1.92
N HIS A 444 9.97 -14.26 2.72
CA HIS A 444 9.64 -15.61 2.30
C HIS A 444 8.17 -15.92 2.52
N THR A 445 7.55 -16.49 1.51
CA THR A 445 6.15 -16.91 1.52
C THR A 445 6.07 -18.31 2.11
N LEU A 446 5.19 -18.47 3.09
CA LEU A 446 4.92 -19.74 3.76
C LEU A 446 3.52 -20.22 3.35
N ALA A 447 3.24 -21.50 3.58
CA ALA A 447 1.93 -22.09 3.25
C ALA A 447 0.72 -21.39 3.91
N SER A 448 0.93 -20.67 5.02
CA SER A 448 -0.10 -19.98 5.80
C SER A 448 0.13 -18.48 5.99
N GLY A 449 1.06 -17.86 5.25
CA GLY A 449 1.39 -16.44 5.41
C GLY A 449 2.76 -16.08 4.84
N TRP A 450 3.47 -15.18 5.51
CA TRP A 450 4.82 -14.79 5.12
C TRP A 450 5.69 -14.53 6.35
N LEU A 451 6.97 -14.80 6.20
CA LEU A 451 8.03 -14.46 7.13
C LEU A 451 8.87 -13.36 6.51
N GLN A 452 9.12 -12.29 7.26
CA GLN A 452 10.08 -11.25 6.88
C GLN A 452 11.18 -11.18 7.92
N VAL A 453 12.43 -11.27 7.48
CA VAL A 453 13.61 -11.09 8.31
C VAL A 453 14.30 -9.80 7.88
N GLU A 454 14.55 -8.92 8.84
CA GLU A 454 15.28 -7.67 8.61
C GLU A 454 16.54 -7.62 9.45
N ALA A 455 17.63 -7.18 8.83
CA ALA A 455 18.88 -6.85 9.49
C ALA A 455 19.23 -5.40 9.14
N GLU A 456 19.24 -4.54 10.16
CA GLU A 456 19.65 -3.15 10.04
C GLU A 456 21.03 -2.93 10.68
N TYR A 457 21.89 -2.20 9.97
CA TYR A 457 23.16 -1.69 10.47
C TYR A 457 23.20 -0.16 10.32
N GLY A 458 23.58 0.51 11.40
CA GLY A 458 23.77 1.96 11.45
C GLY A 458 25.10 2.38 12.05
N GLN A 459 25.72 3.37 11.41
CA GLN A 459 26.88 4.11 11.93
C GLN A 459 26.58 5.60 11.89
N GLU A 460 26.99 6.33 12.92
CA GLU A 460 26.88 7.79 13.04
C GLU A 460 28.25 8.32 13.48
N GLY A 461 28.68 9.40 12.85
CA GLY A 461 29.91 10.12 13.15
C GLY A 461 29.60 11.56 13.54
N PHE A 462 30.24 12.04 14.60
CA PHE A 462 30.22 13.45 14.98
C PHE A 462 31.62 13.84 15.49
N ILE A 463 32.17 14.89 14.90
CA ILE A 463 33.41 15.54 15.34
C ILE A 463 33.08 17.01 15.49
N ALA A 464 33.36 17.56 16.67
CA ALA A 464 33.33 18.99 16.92
C ALA A 464 34.77 19.50 17.08
N PRO A 465 34.98 20.81 16.92
CA PRO A 465 36.22 21.46 17.32
C PRO A 465 36.53 21.15 18.78
N GLU A 466 37.82 21.00 19.12
CA GLU A 466 38.19 21.01 20.53
C GLU A 466 37.84 22.40 21.08
N ASP A 467 36.96 22.45 22.08
CA ASP A 467 36.69 23.69 22.80
C ASP A 467 38.06 24.24 23.26
N GLU A 468 38.39 25.47 22.87
CA GLU A 468 39.37 26.25 23.63
C GLU A 468 38.73 26.50 25.00
N GLU A 469 38.91 25.54 25.92
CA GLU A 469 38.70 25.76 27.35
C GLU A 469 39.57 26.97 27.75
N GLU A 470 38.91 28.05 28.19
CA GLU A 470 39.53 29.20 28.88
C GLU A 470 40.47 28.77 30.03
#